data_AF-A0A1F4QHX8-F1
#
_entry.id   AF-A0A1F4QHX8-F1
#
_cell.length_a   1.000
_cell.length_b   1.000
_cell.length_c   1.000
_cell.angle_alpha   90.00
_cell.angle_beta   90.00
_cell.angle_gamma   90.00
#
_symmetry.space_group_name_H-M   'P 1'
#
loop_
_entity.id
_entity.type
_entity.pdbx_description
1 polymer ?
#
loop_
_entity_poly.entity_id
_entity_poly.type
_entity_poly.pdbx_seq_one_letter_code
_entity_poly.pdbx_strand_id
1 'polypeptide(L)'
;MWKSGFQWHYRWSDPRGSGTYIRAITGEEIADGVPRYVMRTENRNIYWSKADLAWLMEQVNGEIETQAVPEYRKFVWPLEPGKTWLARYQWAHPGEHKTEERTRRHRVAALESVQVPAGTYQALRVVVMDAAGKKVSEYWYAPEARWLVKERLYTPGGVRDRELIYVSLWPKAAAR
;
A
#
# COMPACT_ATOMS: atom_id res chain seq x y z
N MET A 1 -4.29 7.06 -11.73
CA MET A 1 -5.33 6.03 -11.98
C MET A 1 -4.67 4.72 -12.41
N TRP A 2 -5.08 3.60 -11.82
CA TRP A 2 -4.66 2.26 -12.21
C TRP A 2 -5.54 1.68 -13.30
N LYS A 3 -5.00 0.69 -14.03
CA LYS A 3 -5.71 -0.04 -15.07
C LYS A 3 -5.50 -1.53 -14.87
N SER A 4 -6.49 -2.33 -15.30
CA SER A 4 -6.33 -3.78 -15.36
C SER A 4 -5.07 -4.16 -16.13
N GLY A 5 -4.35 -5.15 -15.60
CA GLY A 5 -3.08 -5.66 -16.08
C GLY A 5 -1.84 -4.92 -15.56
N PHE A 6 -1.97 -3.77 -14.88
CA PHE A 6 -0.79 -3.15 -14.24
C PHE A 6 -0.17 -4.10 -13.22
N GLN A 7 1.16 -4.22 -13.24
CA GLN A 7 1.89 -5.13 -12.36
C GLN A 7 3.08 -4.44 -11.68
N TRP A 8 3.25 -4.75 -10.41
CA TRP A 8 4.44 -4.43 -9.63
C TRP A 8 5.04 -5.70 -9.06
N HIS A 9 6.29 -5.96 -9.40
CA HIS A 9 7.05 -7.09 -8.91
C HIS A 9 7.93 -6.60 -7.78
N TYR A 10 7.90 -7.31 -6.66
CA TYR A 10 8.67 -6.93 -5.48
C TYR A 10 9.60 -8.06 -5.06
N ARG A 11 10.74 -7.66 -4.50
CA ARG A 11 11.46 -8.47 -3.52
C ARG A 11 11.09 -8.00 -2.12
N TRP A 12 11.08 -8.92 -1.16
CA TRP A 12 10.93 -8.62 0.25
C TRP A 12 11.92 -9.40 1.09
N SER A 13 12.25 -8.86 2.24
CA SER A 13 13.05 -9.53 3.27
C SER A 13 12.60 -9.09 4.66
N ASP A 14 12.75 -9.96 5.64
CA ASP A 14 12.62 -9.70 7.08
C ASP A 14 13.59 -10.63 7.83
N PRO A 15 13.69 -10.57 9.17
CA PRO A 15 14.63 -11.42 9.92
C PRO A 15 14.38 -12.93 9.77
N ARG A 16 13.22 -13.36 9.26
CA ARG A 16 12.84 -14.76 9.14
C ARG A 16 13.00 -15.29 7.71
N GLY A 17 13.19 -14.41 6.71
CA GLY A 17 13.42 -14.84 5.35
C GLY A 17 13.26 -13.75 4.31
N SER A 18 13.18 -14.18 3.05
CA SER A 18 13.04 -13.30 1.90
C SER A 18 12.32 -14.01 0.76
N GLY A 19 11.81 -13.24 -0.20
CA GLY A 19 11.21 -13.80 -1.41
C GLY A 19 10.78 -12.71 -2.39
N THR A 20 10.00 -13.12 -3.39
CA THR A 20 9.44 -12.23 -4.39
C THR A 20 7.95 -12.49 -4.57
N TYR A 21 7.19 -11.46 -4.95
CA TYR A 21 5.79 -11.62 -5.36
C TYR A 21 5.37 -10.54 -6.34
N ILE A 22 4.22 -10.76 -6.98
CA ILE A 22 3.63 -9.83 -7.94
C ILE A 22 2.33 -9.29 -7.37
N ARG A 23 2.13 -7.98 -7.46
CA ARG A 23 0.83 -7.34 -7.29
C ARG A 23 0.32 -6.91 -8.66
N ALA A 24 -0.81 -7.47 -9.07
CA ALA A 24 -1.42 -7.19 -10.37
C ALA A 24 -2.82 -6.60 -10.18
N ILE A 25 -3.17 -5.55 -10.91
CA ILE A 25 -4.57 -5.12 -10.99
C ILE A 25 -5.29 -6.09 -11.92
N THR A 26 -6.24 -6.86 -11.39
CA THR A 26 -6.99 -7.85 -12.18
C THR A 26 -8.33 -7.31 -12.65
N GLY A 27 -8.83 -6.23 -12.04
CA GLY A 27 -10.09 -5.64 -12.41
C GLY A 27 -10.50 -4.46 -11.54
N GLU A 28 -11.73 -4.03 -11.77
CA GLU A 28 -12.43 -2.98 -11.03
C GLU A 28 -13.81 -3.51 -10.67
N GLU A 29 -14.35 -3.08 -9.55
CA GLU A 29 -15.66 -3.48 -9.04
C GLU A 29 -16.37 -2.27 -8.45
N ILE A 30 -17.70 -2.33 -8.37
CA ILE A 30 -18.49 -1.43 -7.54
C ILE A 30 -19.17 -2.29 -6.48
N ALA A 31 -18.90 -2.02 -5.20
CA ALA A 31 -19.55 -2.68 -4.07
C ALA A 31 -20.03 -1.61 -3.10
N ASP A 32 -21.28 -1.72 -2.63
CA ASP A 32 -21.93 -0.75 -1.75
C ASP A 32 -21.85 0.70 -2.28
N GLY A 33 -21.90 0.85 -3.61
CA GLY A 33 -21.77 2.13 -4.29
C GLY A 33 -20.34 2.71 -4.33
N VAL A 34 -19.34 2.00 -3.82
CA VAL A 34 -17.93 2.41 -3.80
C VAL A 34 -17.17 1.74 -4.96
N PRO A 35 -16.69 2.49 -5.95
CA PRO A 35 -15.80 1.95 -6.98
C PRO A 35 -14.44 1.58 -6.40
N ARG A 36 -13.99 0.34 -6.61
CA ARG A 36 -12.75 -0.21 -6.05
C ARG A 36 -11.91 -0.93 -7.11
N TYR A 37 -10.59 -0.85 -6.96
CA TYR A 37 -9.62 -1.68 -7.66
C TYR A 37 -9.49 -3.04 -6.99
N VAL A 38 -9.34 -4.08 -7.79
CA VAL A 38 -8.97 -5.42 -7.32
C VAL A 38 -7.49 -5.66 -7.64
N MET A 39 -6.65 -5.67 -6.61
CA MET A 39 -5.23 -5.99 -6.71
C MET A 39 -4.99 -7.42 -6.21
N ARG A 40 -4.54 -8.31 -7.08
CA ARG A 40 -4.23 -9.70 -6.73
C ARG A 40 -2.75 -9.89 -6.42
N THR A 41 -2.46 -10.71 -5.42
CA THR A 41 -1.14 -11.28 -5.11
C THR A 41 -1.34 -12.72 -4.65
N GLU A 42 -0.80 -13.68 -5.40
CA GLU A 42 -0.98 -15.12 -5.12
C GLU A 42 -2.47 -15.51 -4.96
N ASN A 43 -2.88 -15.97 -3.77
CA ASN A 43 -4.25 -16.35 -3.40
C ASN A 43 -5.05 -15.23 -2.71
N ARG A 44 -4.50 -14.01 -2.69
CA ARG A 44 -5.06 -12.85 -1.99
C ARG A 44 -5.52 -11.77 -2.96
N ASN A 45 -6.71 -11.23 -2.71
CA ASN A 45 -7.20 -10.01 -3.33
C ASN A 45 -7.14 -8.87 -2.32
N ILE A 46 -6.66 -7.70 -2.75
CA ILE A 46 -6.56 -6.47 -1.95
C ILE A 46 -7.39 -5.40 -2.66
N TYR A 47 -8.31 -4.80 -1.91
CA TYR A 47 -9.27 -3.85 -2.46
C TYR A 47 -8.89 -2.43 -2.08
N TRP A 48 -8.83 -1.55 -3.09
CA TRP A 48 -8.48 -0.14 -2.92
C TRP A 48 -9.57 0.75 -3.50
N SER A 49 -10.00 1.77 -2.77
CA SER A 49 -10.90 2.81 -3.30
C SER A 49 -10.30 3.46 -4.54
N LYS A 50 -11.09 3.61 -5.61
CA LYS A 50 -10.63 4.31 -6.83
C LYS A 50 -10.51 5.83 -6.64
N ALA A 51 -11.21 6.40 -5.65
CA ALA A 51 -11.24 7.84 -5.42
C ALA A 51 -9.91 8.36 -4.86
N ASP A 52 -9.34 7.63 -3.90
CA ASP A 52 -8.21 8.12 -3.09
C ASP A 52 -7.15 7.07 -2.77
N LEU A 53 -7.33 5.82 -3.22
CA LEU A 53 -6.49 4.67 -2.85
C LEU A 53 -6.49 4.40 -1.34
N ALA A 54 -7.63 4.60 -0.68
CA ALA A 54 -7.85 4.04 0.66
C ALA A 54 -7.92 2.51 0.60
N TRP A 55 -7.31 1.84 1.58
CA TRP A 55 -7.39 0.40 1.74
C TRP A 55 -8.75 0.02 2.34
N LEU A 56 -9.45 -0.90 1.67
CA LEU A 56 -10.80 -1.32 2.04
C LEU A 56 -10.77 -2.65 2.79
N MET A 57 -10.23 -3.69 2.15
CA MET A 57 -10.23 -5.05 2.67
C MET A 57 -9.23 -5.94 1.93
N GLU A 58 -8.97 -7.10 2.51
CA GLU A 58 -8.24 -8.20 1.89
C GLU A 58 -9.03 -9.50 2.02
N GLN A 59 -9.12 -10.21 0.89
CA GLN A 59 -9.68 -11.55 0.83
C GLN A 59 -8.58 -12.57 0.56
N VAL A 60 -8.67 -13.73 1.22
CA VAL A 60 -7.82 -14.88 0.98
C VAL A 60 -8.70 -16.06 0.65
N ASN A 61 -8.44 -16.72 -0.49
CA ASN A 61 -9.24 -17.85 -0.96
C ASN A 61 -10.76 -17.53 -1.08
N GLY A 62 -11.12 -16.26 -1.30
CA GLY A 62 -12.50 -15.80 -1.45
C GLY A 62 -13.18 -15.34 -0.16
N GLU A 63 -12.57 -15.57 1.01
CA GLU A 63 -13.10 -15.13 2.30
C GLU A 63 -12.46 -13.82 2.76
N ILE A 64 -13.22 -12.95 3.43
CA ILE A 64 -12.69 -11.71 4.00
C ILE A 64 -11.79 -12.07 5.18
N GLU A 65 -10.48 -11.89 5.00
CA GLU A 65 -9.51 -12.09 6.08
C GLU A 65 -9.41 -10.83 6.94
N THR A 66 -9.31 -9.66 6.31
CA THR A 66 -9.26 -8.38 7.03
C THR A 66 -10.01 -7.27 6.30
N GLN A 67 -10.54 -6.30 7.06
CA GLN A 67 -11.19 -5.11 6.51
C GLN A 67 -11.00 -3.86 7.39
N ALA A 68 -11.12 -2.68 6.78
CA ALA A 68 -11.14 -1.39 7.47
C ALA A 68 -12.57 -0.84 7.58
N VAL A 69 -12.95 -0.39 8.77
CA VAL A 69 -14.24 0.30 9.02
C VAL A 69 -14.01 1.59 9.82
N PRO A 70 -14.20 2.80 9.25
CA PRO A 70 -14.30 3.09 7.81
C PRO A 70 -12.97 2.78 7.08
N GLU A 71 -12.89 3.06 5.78
CA GLU A 71 -11.71 2.77 4.98
C GLU A 71 -10.41 3.37 5.55
N TYR A 72 -9.30 2.62 5.43
CA TYR A 72 -8.00 3.12 5.85
C TYR A 72 -7.40 4.05 4.78
N ARG A 73 -7.50 5.35 5.03
CA ARG A 73 -6.91 6.40 4.18
C ARG A 73 -5.38 6.40 4.25
N LYS A 74 -4.77 5.52 3.45
CA LYS A 74 -3.30 5.43 3.27
C LYS A 74 -2.73 6.67 2.57
N PHE A 75 -3.54 7.43 1.84
CA PHE A 75 -3.13 8.65 1.15
C PHE A 75 -4.19 9.74 1.30
N VAL A 76 -3.75 11.00 1.35
CA VAL A 76 -4.61 12.18 1.21
C VAL A 76 -3.97 13.10 0.19
N TRP A 77 -4.53 13.11 -1.02
CA TRP A 77 -3.99 13.87 -2.16
C TRP A 77 -4.24 15.38 -2.03
N PRO A 78 -3.40 16.23 -2.65
CA PRO A 78 -2.09 15.92 -3.21
C PRO A 78 -1.09 15.50 -2.12
N LEU A 79 -0.11 14.66 -2.45
CA LEU A 79 0.97 14.28 -1.53
C LEU A 79 2.13 15.25 -1.71
N GLU A 80 2.43 16.03 -0.67
CA GLU A 80 3.45 17.08 -0.70
C GLU A 80 4.27 17.04 0.60
N PRO A 81 5.60 17.30 0.56
CA PRO A 81 6.42 17.36 1.76
C PRO A 81 5.81 18.24 2.85
N GLY A 82 5.79 17.73 4.08
CA GLY A 82 5.20 18.41 5.23
C GLY A 82 3.73 18.08 5.48
N LYS A 83 2.98 17.56 4.48
CA LYS A 83 1.58 17.18 4.67
C LYS A 83 1.43 16.06 5.70
N THR A 84 0.44 16.22 6.58
CA THR A 84 0.11 15.24 7.60
C THR A 84 -1.39 14.93 7.60
N TRP A 85 -1.74 13.70 7.95
CA TRP A 85 -3.13 13.33 8.22
C TRP A 85 -3.20 12.23 9.26
N LEU A 86 -4.40 12.07 9.82
CA LEU A 86 -4.72 11.04 10.80
C LEU A 86 -5.77 10.10 10.22
N ALA A 87 -5.46 8.82 10.14
CA ALA A 87 -6.43 7.78 9.79
C ALA A 87 -6.81 7.02 11.07
N ARG A 88 -8.11 6.99 11.37
CA ARG A 88 -8.70 6.17 12.43
C ARG A 88 -9.66 5.19 11.79
N TYR A 89 -9.47 3.90 12.09
CA TYR A 89 -10.28 2.83 11.53
C TYR A 89 -10.24 1.61 12.43
N GLN A 90 -11.30 0.82 12.38
CA GLN A 90 -11.35 -0.53 12.92
C GLN A 90 -10.71 -1.49 11.93
N TRP A 91 -9.72 -2.26 12.39
CA TRP A 91 -9.16 -3.38 11.64
C TRP A 91 -9.85 -4.66 12.11
N ALA A 92 -10.85 -5.08 11.34
CA ALA A 92 -11.67 -6.23 11.65
C ALA A 92 -11.12 -7.48 10.94
N HIS A 93 -11.16 -8.60 11.65
CA HIS A 93 -10.86 -9.96 11.22
C HIS A 93 -12.14 -10.79 11.37
N PRO A 94 -13.05 -10.78 10.38
CA PRO A 94 -14.38 -11.38 10.52
C PRO A 94 -14.34 -12.87 10.87
N GLY A 95 -13.47 -13.65 10.19
CA GLY A 95 -13.31 -15.08 10.48
C GLY A 95 -12.83 -15.39 11.90
N GLU A 96 -12.10 -14.46 12.53
CA GLU A 96 -11.61 -14.58 13.91
C GLU A 96 -12.54 -13.89 14.93
N HIS A 97 -13.63 -13.25 14.48
CA HIS A 97 -14.51 -12.43 15.32
C HIS A 97 -13.76 -11.38 16.15
N LYS A 98 -12.67 -10.83 15.59
CA LYS A 98 -11.76 -9.92 16.28
C LYS A 98 -11.73 -8.58 15.58
N THR A 99 -11.76 -7.50 16.36
CA THR A 99 -11.63 -6.12 15.84
C THR A 99 -10.65 -5.34 16.69
N GLU A 100 -9.75 -4.60 16.03
CA GLU A 100 -8.76 -3.72 16.67
C GLU A 100 -8.97 -2.26 16.23
N GLU A 101 -9.04 -1.34 17.19
CA GLU A 101 -9.00 0.09 16.87
C GLU A 101 -7.58 0.50 16.44
N ARG A 102 -7.47 1.16 15.28
CA ARG A 102 -6.18 1.62 14.75
C ARG A 102 -6.20 3.11 14.49
N THR A 103 -5.16 3.77 15.00
CA THR A 103 -4.84 5.16 14.68
C THR A 103 -3.48 5.20 14.01
N ARG A 104 -3.42 5.83 12.82
CA ARG A 104 -2.20 6.02 12.04
C ARG A 104 -1.98 7.51 11.77
N ARG A 105 -0.88 8.05 12.26
CA ARG A 105 -0.41 9.42 11.99
C ARG A 105 0.56 9.38 10.83
N HIS A 106 0.17 9.95 9.70
CA HIS A 106 0.98 9.99 8.50
C HIS A 106 1.65 11.35 8.35
N ARG A 107 2.88 11.35 7.83
CA ARG A 107 3.59 12.55 7.40
C ARG A 107 4.34 12.27 6.12
N VAL A 108 4.13 13.08 5.08
CA VAL A 108 5.03 13.11 3.93
C VAL A 108 6.31 13.80 4.40
N ALA A 109 7.37 13.03 4.57
CA ALA A 109 8.63 13.51 5.13
C ALA A 109 9.46 14.28 4.10
N ALA A 110 9.53 13.78 2.86
CA ALA A 110 10.33 14.36 1.79
C ALA A 110 9.90 13.84 0.41
N LEU A 111 10.26 14.58 -0.63
CA LEU A 111 10.44 14.06 -1.99
C LEU A 111 11.93 13.73 -2.14
N GLU A 112 12.26 12.50 -2.47
CA GLU A 112 13.65 12.04 -2.54
C GLU A 112 13.89 11.07 -3.70
N SER A 113 15.14 11.03 -4.15
CA SER A 113 15.60 10.04 -5.13
C SER A 113 15.83 8.70 -4.43
N VAL A 114 15.11 7.66 -4.85
CA VAL A 114 15.15 6.33 -4.24
C VAL A 114 15.68 5.33 -5.26
N GLN A 115 16.82 4.71 -4.94
CA GLN A 115 17.35 3.57 -5.69
C GLN A 115 16.67 2.27 -5.23
N VAL A 116 16.10 1.53 -6.17
CA VAL A 116 15.61 0.15 -5.99
C VAL A 116 16.12 -0.70 -7.17
N PRO A 117 15.97 -2.04 -7.15
CA PRO A 117 16.42 -2.86 -8.28
C PRO A 117 15.74 -2.53 -9.62
N ALA A 118 14.49 -2.04 -9.60
CA ALA A 118 13.80 -1.58 -10.80
C ALA A 118 14.36 -0.28 -11.40
N GLY A 119 15.29 0.40 -10.72
CA GLY A 119 15.85 1.68 -11.13
C GLY A 119 15.75 2.76 -10.06
N THR A 120 15.89 4.01 -10.50
CA THR A 120 15.88 5.19 -9.62
C THR A 120 14.60 5.97 -9.84
N TYR A 121 13.89 6.29 -8.74
CA TYR A 121 12.61 6.99 -8.79
C TYR A 121 12.63 8.24 -7.92
N GLN A 122 11.99 9.31 -8.39
CA GLN A 122 11.57 10.42 -7.53
C GLN A 122 10.31 9.98 -6.75
N ALA A 123 10.44 9.80 -5.45
CA ALA A 123 9.38 9.25 -4.61
C ALA A 123 9.14 10.08 -3.35
N LEU A 124 7.87 10.17 -2.97
CA LEU A 124 7.42 10.82 -1.74
C LEU A 124 7.49 9.81 -0.61
N ARG A 125 8.41 10.05 0.34
CA ARG A 125 8.54 9.24 1.55
C ARG A 125 7.46 9.63 2.54
N VAL A 126 6.64 8.68 2.96
CA VAL A 126 5.65 8.85 4.03
C VAL A 126 6.05 8.01 5.23
N VAL A 127 6.09 8.64 6.39
CA VAL A 127 6.33 8.00 7.68
C VAL A 127 5.00 7.84 8.40
N VAL A 128 4.77 6.68 9.00
CA VAL A 128 3.55 6.36 9.73
C VAL A 128 3.87 5.96 11.16
N MET A 129 3.26 6.68 12.10
CA MET A 129 3.30 6.39 13.54
C MET A 129 1.95 5.84 14.01
N ASP A 130 1.94 5.01 15.05
CA ASP A 130 0.72 4.61 15.74
C ASP A 130 0.27 5.64 16.80
N ALA A 131 -0.78 5.30 17.56
CA ALA A 131 -1.31 6.13 18.64
C ALA A 131 -0.27 6.43 19.73
N ALA A 132 0.61 5.47 20.03
CA ALA A 132 1.67 5.57 21.03
C ALA A 132 2.93 6.31 20.52
N GLY A 133 2.93 6.74 19.25
CA GLY A 133 4.08 7.42 18.64
C GLY A 133 5.17 6.48 18.14
N LYS A 134 4.92 5.16 18.13
CA LYS A 134 5.85 4.18 17.56
C LYS A 134 5.72 4.17 16.04
N LYS A 135 6.87 4.16 15.36
CA LYS A 135 6.92 4.01 13.90
C LYS A 135 6.48 2.61 13.50
N VAL A 136 5.46 2.53 12.66
CA VAL A 136 4.86 1.28 12.20
C VAL A 136 5.10 1.02 10.72
N SER A 137 5.27 2.07 9.92
CA SER A 137 5.59 1.91 8.50
C SER A 137 6.32 3.14 7.94
N GLU A 138 7.14 2.90 6.93
CA GLU A 138 7.56 3.92 5.96
C GLU A 138 7.29 3.42 4.55
N TYR A 139 6.85 4.28 3.65
CA TYR A 139 6.67 3.91 2.25
C TYR A 139 6.99 5.06 1.30
N TRP A 140 7.42 4.70 0.09
CA TRP A 140 7.86 5.63 -0.93
C TRP A 140 6.95 5.52 -2.14
N TYR A 141 6.04 6.48 -2.29
CA TYR A 141 5.14 6.55 -3.43
C TYR A 141 5.82 7.29 -4.58
N ALA A 142 6.00 6.62 -5.73
CA ALA A 142 6.50 7.26 -6.94
C ALA A 142 5.33 7.47 -7.92
N PRO A 143 5.02 8.73 -8.31
CA PRO A 143 3.97 9.00 -9.30
C PRO A 143 4.20 8.28 -10.63
N GLU A 144 5.45 8.18 -11.08
CA GLU A 144 5.84 7.46 -12.31
C GLU A 144 5.48 5.98 -12.26
N ALA A 145 5.78 5.31 -11.14
CA ALA A 145 5.39 3.91 -10.91
C ALA A 145 3.91 3.75 -10.55
N ARG A 146 3.18 4.87 -10.35
CA ARG A 146 1.78 4.95 -9.89
C ARG A 146 1.52 4.21 -8.57
N TRP A 147 2.55 3.85 -7.83
CA TRP A 147 2.48 3.11 -6.58
C TRP A 147 3.79 3.16 -5.80
N LEU A 148 3.93 2.28 -4.81
CA LEU A 148 5.06 2.21 -3.90
C LEU A 148 6.26 1.56 -4.59
N VAL A 149 7.39 2.25 -4.61
CA VAL A 149 8.67 1.67 -5.08
C VAL A 149 9.42 0.98 -3.94
N LYS A 150 9.17 1.41 -2.70
CA LYS A 150 9.75 0.86 -1.47
C LYS A 150 8.76 0.93 -0.31
N GLU A 151 8.85 -0.03 0.61
CA GLU A 151 8.12 -0.01 1.88
C GLU A 151 8.95 -0.69 2.99
N ARG A 152 8.82 -0.17 4.20
CA ARG A 152 9.30 -0.76 5.44
C ARG A 152 8.12 -0.92 6.39
N LEU A 153 7.94 -2.13 6.90
CA LEU A 153 6.96 -2.43 7.94
C LEU A 153 7.69 -2.78 9.23
N TYR A 154 7.38 -2.07 10.30
CA TYR A 154 7.99 -2.26 11.60
C TYR A 154 7.07 -3.14 12.44
N THR A 155 7.47 -4.40 12.64
CA THR A 155 6.70 -5.37 13.43
C THR A 155 7.46 -5.71 14.72
N PRO A 156 6.81 -6.34 15.73
CA PRO A 156 7.54 -6.89 16.87
C PRO A 156 8.63 -7.90 16.48
N GLY A 157 8.47 -8.60 15.36
CA GLY A 157 9.43 -9.57 14.83
C GLY A 157 10.57 -8.98 14.00
N GLY A 158 10.67 -7.64 13.93
CA GLY A 158 11.68 -6.91 13.15
C GLY A 158 11.10 -6.14 11.97
N VAL A 159 12.00 -5.66 11.11
CA VAL A 159 11.65 -4.84 9.95
C VAL A 159 11.48 -5.73 8.73
N ARG A 160 10.35 -5.61 8.05
CA ARG A 160 10.13 -6.18 6.73
C ARG A 160 10.35 -5.10 5.68
N ASP A 161 11.37 -5.25 4.86
CA ASP A 161 11.65 -4.40 3.71
C ASP A 161 10.99 -4.97 2.46
N ARG A 162 10.52 -4.08 1.58
CA ARG A 162 10.02 -4.39 0.25
C ARG A 162 10.56 -3.39 -0.75
N GLU A 163 11.07 -3.87 -1.88
CA GLU A 163 11.60 -3.02 -2.96
C GLU A 163 11.10 -3.51 -4.32
N LEU A 164 10.78 -2.56 -5.19
CA LEU A 164 10.34 -2.83 -6.56
C LEU A 164 11.50 -3.39 -7.37
N ILE A 165 11.29 -4.55 -7.99
CA ILE A 165 12.25 -5.16 -8.90
C ILE A 165 11.88 -4.97 -10.38
N TYR A 166 10.59 -4.83 -10.67
CA TYR A 166 10.09 -4.56 -12.02
C TYR A 166 8.68 -3.98 -11.96
N VAL A 167 8.32 -3.17 -12.96
CA VAL A 167 6.98 -2.61 -13.09
C VAL A 167 6.51 -2.67 -14.55
N SER A 168 5.26 -3.09 -14.77
CA SER A 168 4.61 -3.15 -16.07
C SER A 168 3.38 -2.25 -16.06
N LEU A 169 3.47 -1.08 -16.72
CA LEU A 169 2.40 -0.08 -16.83
C LEU A 169 2.20 0.31 -18.29
N TRP A 170 0.97 0.64 -18.67
CA TRP A 170 0.65 1.15 -20.01
C TRP A 170 -0.37 2.30 -20.02
N PRO A 171 -0.19 3.27 -20.95
CA PRO A 171 1.06 3.51 -21.68
C PRO A 171 2.20 3.80 -20.69
N LYS A 172 3.45 3.51 -21.07
CA LYS A 172 4.61 3.86 -20.24
C LYS A 172 4.51 5.34 -19.88
N ALA A 173 4.75 5.69 -18.61
CA ALA A 173 4.78 7.09 -18.22
C ALA A 173 5.80 7.82 -19.11
N ALA A 174 5.46 9.00 -19.60
CA ALA A 174 6.42 9.80 -20.36
C ALA A 174 7.62 10.08 -19.43
N ALA A 175 8.82 9.71 -19.86
CA ALA A 175 10.04 10.15 -19.21
C ALA A 175 10.03 11.69 -19.23
N ARG A 176 10.06 12.31 -18.05
CA ARG A 176 10.21 13.76 -17.91
C ARG A 176 11.68 14.11 -17.87
#